data_AF-B6AP95-F1
#
_entry.id   AF-B6AP95-F1
#
_cell.length_a   1.000
_cell.length_b   1.000
_cell.length_c   1.000
_cell.angle_alpha   90.00
_cell.angle_beta   90.00
_cell.angle_gamma   90.00
#
_symmetry.space_group_name_H-M   'P 1'
#
loop_
_entity.id
_entity.type
_entity.pdbx_description
1 polymer ?
#
loop_
_entity_poly.entity_id
_entity_poly.type
_entity_poly.pdbx_seq_one_letter_code
_entity_poly.pdbx_strand_id
1 'polypeptide(L)'
;MASRRTVPIHQSLVKPLLLAGGDRELVLFNVVLMAGTLFMMGLSVFSVSLTSLAGGLTHIGLVRMAKTDPQMRDVYLVFRKYRTFYPARPDARVKEKQKHRGAL
;
A
#
# COMPACT_ATOMS: atom_id res chain seq x y z
N MET A 1 2.84 -48.38 3.57
CA MET A 1 2.11 -47.10 3.69
C MET A 1 3.07 -46.07 4.25
N ALA A 2 3.49 -45.07 3.47
CA ALA A 2 4.47 -44.09 3.91
C ALA A 2 3.88 -43.19 5.01
N SER A 3 4.57 -43.04 6.14
CA SER A 3 4.13 -42.17 7.22
C SER A 3 4.15 -40.70 6.76
N ARG A 4 3.04 -39.97 6.95
CA ARG A 4 3.02 -38.52 6.70
C ARG A 4 3.91 -37.84 7.72
N ARG A 5 4.97 -37.19 7.25
CA ARG A 5 5.72 -36.21 8.06
C ARG A 5 4.83 -34.98 8.27
N THR A 6 4.57 -34.65 9.53
CA THR A 6 3.95 -33.39 9.94
C THR A 6 5.03 -32.39 10.30
N VAL A 7 5.08 -31.26 9.58
CA VAL A 7 5.97 -30.14 9.89
C VAL A 7 5.14 -29.06 10.60
N PRO A 8 5.52 -28.60 11.81
CA PRO A 8 4.80 -27.53 12.48
C PRO A 8 4.96 -26.22 11.69
N ILE A 9 3.84 -25.62 11.26
CA ILE A 9 3.84 -24.30 10.61
C ILE A 9 3.73 -23.25 11.70
N HIS A 10 4.78 -22.43 11.87
CA HIS A 10 4.78 -21.34 12.83
C HIS A 10 4.05 -20.12 12.27
N GLN A 11 3.29 -19.43 13.10
CA GLN A 11 2.54 -18.22 12.69
C GLN A 11 3.45 -17.07 12.23
N SER A 12 4.72 -17.06 12.61
CA SER A 12 5.71 -16.08 12.12
C SER A 12 5.91 -16.14 10.61
N LEU A 13 5.62 -17.27 9.95
CA LEU A 13 5.72 -17.39 8.49
C LEU A 13 4.56 -16.73 7.75
N VAL A 14 3.42 -16.50 8.42
CA VAL A 14 2.18 -16.00 7.79
C VAL A 14 1.88 -14.56 8.20
N LYS A 15 2.40 -14.11 9.35
CA LYS A 15 2.14 -12.75 9.85
C LYS A 15 2.85 -11.71 8.97
N PRO A 16 2.13 -10.70 8.46
CA PRO A 16 2.75 -9.60 7.73
C PRO A 16 3.67 -8.80 8.65
N LEU A 17 4.87 -8.48 8.15
CA LEU A 17 5.86 -7.70 8.87
C LEU A 17 5.54 -6.20 8.76
N LEU A 18 4.89 -5.66 9.79
CA LEU A 18 4.61 -4.23 9.91
C LEU A 18 5.88 -3.47 10.33
N LEU A 19 6.10 -2.28 9.76
CA LEU A 19 7.21 -1.39 10.11
C LEU A 19 6.67 -0.23 10.95
N ALA A 20 7.22 -0.01 12.14
CA ALA A 20 6.77 1.06 13.06
C ALA A 20 5.24 1.07 13.29
N GLY A 21 4.59 -0.09 13.26
CA GLY A 21 3.15 -0.24 13.42
C GLY A 21 2.30 0.08 12.17
N GLY A 22 2.93 0.41 11.04
CA GLY A 22 2.29 0.64 9.75
C GLY A 22 2.74 -0.37 8.67
N ASP A 23 2.11 -0.31 7.49
CA ASP A 23 2.58 -1.03 6.31
C ASP A 23 4.01 -0.55 5.96
N ARG A 24 4.93 -1.51 5.83
CA ARG A 24 6.37 -1.25 5.60
C ARG A 24 6.60 -0.29 4.46
N GLU A 25 5.97 -0.52 3.32
CA GLU A 25 6.28 0.27 2.14
C GLU A 25 5.71 1.67 2.22
N LEU A 26 4.52 1.83 2.81
CA LEU A 26 3.90 3.14 3.02
C LEU A 26 4.70 3.96 4.05
N VAL A 27 5.18 3.31 5.13
CA VAL A 27 6.00 3.97 6.15
C VAL A 27 7.35 4.40 5.54
N LEU A 28 8.00 3.55 4.76
CA LEU A 28 9.22 3.92 4.05
C LEU A 28 8.99 5.08 3.09
N PHE A 29 7.90 5.06 2.34
CA PHE A 29 7.56 6.16 1.43
C PHE A 29 7.36 7.48 2.19
N ASN A 30 6.67 7.44 3.33
CA ASN A 30 6.50 8.61 4.19
C ASN A 30 7.83 9.18 4.70
N VAL A 31 8.75 8.31 5.16
CA VAL A 31 10.08 8.73 5.62
C VAL A 31 10.91 9.33 4.49
N VAL A 32 10.90 8.69 3.31
CA VAL A 32 11.60 9.21 2.12
C VAL A 32 11.02 10.56 1.70
N LEU A 33 9.70 10.73 1.76
CA LEU A 33 9.06 12.02 1.49
C LEU A 33 9.50 13.08 2.49
N MET A 34 9.50 12.79 3.80
CA MET A 34 9.98 13.73 4.80
C MET A 34 11.45 14.11 4.58
N ALA A 35 12.31 13.13 4.28
CA ALA A 35 13.71 13.40 3.99
C ALA A 35 13.87 14.25 2.72
N GLY A 36 13.11 13.95 1.66
CA GLY A 36 13.10 14.70 0.42
C GLY A 36 12.58 16.13 0.58
N THR A 37 11.52 16.35 1.35
CA THR A 37 11.00 17.71 1.61
C THR A 37 11.99 18.54 2.40
N LEU A 38 12.64 17.97 3.42
CA LEU A 38 13.68 18.66 4.18
C LEU A 38 14.92 18.97 3.33
N PHE A 39 15.31 18.05 2.45
CA PHE A 39 16.41 18.29 1.53
C PHE A 39 16.11 19.43 0.56
N MET A 40 14.88 19.51 0.04
CA MET A 40 14.46 20.54 -0.92
C MET A 40 14.21 21.91 -0.28
N MET A 41 13.59 21.95 0.91
CA MET A 41 13.29 23.22 1.62
C MET A 41 14.45 23.72 2.50
N GLY A 42 15.39 22.85 2.83
CA GLY A 42 16.47 23.12 3.79
C GLY A 42 16.05 22.91 5.25
N LEU A 43 17.04 22.99 6.16
CA LEU A 43 16.91 22.71 7.60
C LEU A 43 16.52 23.96 8.43
N SER A 44 15.52 24.70 7.98
CA SER A 44 14.92 25.78 8.77
C SER A 44 14.03 25.21 9.88
N VAL A 45 13.93 25.90 11.01
CA VAL A 45 13.00 25.53 12.10
C VAL A 45 11.56 25.42 11.59
N PHE A 46 11.20 26.28 10.63
CA PHE A 46 9.87 26.26 10.01
C PHE A 46 9.65 25.01 9.14
N SER A 47 10.61 24.66 8.28
CA SER A 47 10.47 23.48 7.40
C SER A 47 10.51 22.18 8.19
N VAL A 48 11.34 22.11 9.24
CA VAL A 48 11.40 20.95 10.14
C VAL A 48 10.11 20.77 10.92
N SER A 49 9.55 21.85 11.50
CA SER A 49 8.30 21.76 12.24
C SER A 49 7.12 21.37 11.35
N LEU A 50 7.03 21.97 10.15
CA LEU A 50 5.98 21.66 9.18
C LEU A 50 6.07 20.21 8.67
N THR A 51 7.28 19.76 8.29
CA THR A 51 7.50 18.39 7.82
C THR A 51 7.20 17.38 8.91
N SER A 52 7.62 17.65 10.15
CA SER A 52 7.37 16.74 11.28
C SER A 52 5.89 16.64 11.64
N LEU A 53 5.15 17.76 11.60
CA LEU A 53 3.70 17.76 11.80
C LEU A 53 2.97 16.98 10.71
N ALA A 54 3.24 17.30 9.44
CA ALA A 54 2.60 16.63 8.31
C ALA A 54 2.96 15.13 8.25
N GLY A 55 4.25 14.81 8.41
CA GLY A 55 4.78 13.45 8.43
C GLY A 55 4.32 12.62 9.62
N GLY A 56 4.15 13.25 10.79
CA GLY A 56 3.61 12.61 12.00
C GLY A 56 2.13 12.31 11.86
N LEU A 57 1.32 13.26 11.39
CA LEU A 57 -0.11 13.07 11.15
C LEU A 57 -0.38 11.97 10.13
N THR A 58 0.37 11.98 9.02
CA THR A 58 0.30 10.91 8.01
C THR A 58 0.69 9.56 8.62
N HIS A 59 1.81 9.48 9.36
CA HIS A 59 2.23 8.23 10.02
C HIS A 59 1.18 7.67 10.97
N ILE A 60 0.55 8.53 11.78
CA ILE A 60 -0.56 8.14 12.67
C ILE A 60 -1.73 7.55 11.86
N GLY A 61 -2.05 8.12 10.70
CA GLY A 61 -3.04 7.58 9.76
C GLY A 61 -2.64 6.21 9.21
N LEU A 62 -1.39 6.04 8.78
CA LEU A 62 -0.85 4.76 8.30
C LEU A 62 -0.92 3.67 9.37
N VAL A 63 -0.61 3.99 10.62
CA VAL A 63 -0.69 3.05 11.74
C VAL A 63 -2.14 2.64 12.01
N ARG A 64 -3.09 3.58 11.95
CA ARG A 64 -4.52 3.25 12.09
C ARG A 64 -5.02 2.35 10.97
N MET A 65 -4.58 2.60 9.73
CA MET A 65 -4.92 1.79 8.57
C MET A 65 -4.35 0.36 8.67
N ALA A 66 -3.10 0.23 9.09
CA ALA A 66 -2.47 -1.08 9.28
C ALA A 66 -3.09 -1.89 10.41
N LYS A 67 -3.63 -1.23 11.44
CA LYS A 67 -4.42 -1.89 12.50
C LYS A 67 -5.73 -2.48 11.99
N THR A 68 -6.37 -1.85 11.00
CA THR A 68 -7.62 -2.36 10.42
C THR A 68 -7.38 -3.45 9.38
N ASP A 69 -6.41 -3.26 8.49
CA ASP A 69 -6.04 -4.24 7.46
C ASP A 69 -4.55 -4.13 7.12
N PRO A 70 -3.71 -5.07 7.58
CA PRO A 70 -2.28 -5.12 7.28
C PRO A 70 -1.92 -5.27 5.79
N GLN A 71 -2.83 -5.82 4.97
CA GLN A 71 -2.57 -6.13 3.55
C GLN A 71 -3.39 -5.26 2.59
N MET A 72 -3.99 -4.17 3.09
CA MET A 72 -4.90 -3.30 2.35
C MET A 72 -4.30 -2.83 1.01
N ARG A 73 -3.01 -2.46 1.02
CA ARG A 73 -2.30 -1.95 -0.15
C ARG A 73 -2.25 -2.98 -1.27
N ASP A 74 -1.83 -4.20 -0.98
CA ASP A 74 -1.60 -5.22 -2.00
C ASP A 74 -2.92 -5.62 -2.65
N VAL A 75 -3.97 -5.78 -1.84
CA VAL A 75 -5.34 -6.02 -2.32
C VAL A 75 -5.83 -4.84 -3.15
N TYR A 76 -5.58 -3.60 -2.72
CA TYR A 76 -5.99 -2.39 -3.44
C TYR A 76 -5.33 -2.28 -4.82
N LEU A 77 -4.05 -2.60 -4.94
CA LEU A 77 -3.33 -2.58 -6.22
C LEU A 77 -3.89 -3.61 -7.20
N VAL A 78 -4.16 -4.82 -6.73
CA VAL A 78 -4.81 -5.88 -7.50
C VAL A 78 -6.21 -5.43 -7.90
N PHE A 79 -7.02 -4.97 -6.96
CA PHE A 79 -8.36 -4.46 -7.24
C PHE A 79 -8.34 -3.37 -8.31
N ARG A 80 -7.44 -2.40 -8.22
CA ARG A 80 -7.30 -1.32 -9.21
C ARG A 80 -6.93 -1.85 -10.59
N LYS A 81 -6.04 -2.83 -10.68
CA LYS A 81 -5.62 -3.47 -11.94
C LYS A 81 -6.76 -4.24 -12.60
N TYR A 82 -7.53 -4.99 -11.81
CA TYR A 82 -8.58 -5.87 -12.33
C TYR A 82 -9.95 -5.20 -12.40
N ARG A 83 -10.13 -3.99 -11.87
CA ARG A 83 -11.42 -3.25 -11.86
C ARG A 83 -12.07 -3.15 -13.23
N THR A 84 -11.29 -3.00 -14.30
CA THR A 84 -11.79 -2.89 -15.68
C THR A 84 -12.25 -4.22 -16.25
N PHE A 85 -11.60 -5.32 -15.86
CA PHE A 85 -11.92 -6.67 -16.34
C PHE A 85 -13.01 -7.34 -15.50
N TYR A 86 -13.01 -7.06 -14.19
CA TYR A 86 -13.95 -7.59 -13.23
C TYR A 86 -14.59 -6.41 -12.46
N PRO A 87 -15.51 -5.67 -13.09
CA PRO A 87 -16.23 -4.61 -12.40
C PRO A 87 -17.02 -5.23 -11.24
N ALA A 88 -17.07 -4.53 -10.10
CA ALA A 88 -17.80 -4.99 -8.91
C ALA A 88 -19.34 -5.04 -9.09
N ARG A 89 -19.82 -4.81 -10.32
CA ARG A 89 -21.22 -4.90 -10.71
C ARG A 89 -21.38 -6.11 -11.62
N PRO A 90 -22.40 -6.96 -11.41
CA PRO A 90 -22.76 -7.98 -12.38
C PRO A 90 -23.37 -7.28 -13.60
N ASP A 91 -22.53 -6.76 -14.49
CA ASP A 91 -23.00 -6.18 -15.75
C ASP A 91 -23.15 -7.32 -16.75
N ALA A 92 -24.39 -7.66 -17.10
CA ALA A 92 -24.69 -8.67 -18.11
C ALA A 92 -24.29 -8.22 -19.53
N ARG A 93 -23.97 -6.93 -19.73
CA ARG A 93 -23.64 -6.35 -21.03
C ARG A 93 -22.15 -6.01 -21.10
N VAL A 94 -21.37 -6.90 -21.68
CA VAL A 94 -19.96 -6.66 -22.02
C VAL A 94 -19.88 -5.41 -22.91
N LYS A 95 -19.33 -4.30 -22.41
CA LYS A 95 -19.02 -3.12 -23.25
C LYS A 95 -17.81 -3.44 -24.11
N GLU A 96 -18.02 -3.51 -25.42
CA GLU A 96 -17.00 -3.76 -26.42
C GLU A 96 -15.89 -2.68 -26.33
N LYS A 97 -14.63 -3.11 -26.28
CA LYS A 97 -13.48 -2.19 -26.27
C LYS A 97 -13.48 -1.40 -27.58
N GLN A 98 -13.69 -0.10 -27.52
CA GLN A 98 -13.45 0.77 -28.66
C GLN A 98 -11.96 0.73 -29.03
N LYS A 99 -11.67 0.00 -30.12
CA LYS A 99 -10.36 -0.07 -30.76
C LYS A 99 -10.04 1.33 -31.29
N HIS A 100 -9.12 2.04 -30.63
CA HIS A 100 -8.52 3.24 -31.20
C HIS A 100 -7.88 2.86 -32.53
N ARG A 101 -8.60 3.12 -33.63
CA ARG A 101 -8.04 3.14 -34.97
C ARG A 101 -6.99 4.24 -34.96
N GLY A 102 -5.74 3.85 -35.21
CA GLY A 102 -4.66 4.80 -35.48
C GLY A 102 -5.11 5.75 -36.58
N ALA A 103 -5.05 7.04 -36.27
CA ALA A 103 -4.93 8.06 -37.29
C ALA A 103 -3.43 8.21 -37.55
N LEU A 104 -3.09 7.98 -38.82
CA LEU A 104 -1.80 8.21 -39.46
C LEU A 104 -1.32 9.65 -39.26
#